data_AF-A0A8D8A711-F1
#
_entry.id   AF-A0A8D8A711-F1
#
_cell.length_a   1.000
_cell.length_b   1.000
_cell.length_c   1.000
_cell.angle_alpha   90.00
_cell.angle_beta   90.00
_cell.angle_gamma   90.00
#
_symmetry.space_group_name_H-M   'P 1'
#
loop_
_entity.id
_entity.type
_entity.pdbx_description
1 polymer ?
#
loop_
_entity_poly.entity_id
_entity_poly.type
_entity_poly.pdbx_seq_one_letter_code
_entity_poly.pdbx_strand_id
1 'polypeptide(L)'
;LFGNIMSMQSVSLAGSQRDALLISFQDAKLSVVQFDPDNFELKTLSLHYFEEEDIKGGWTGHYHTPIVRVDPDNRCAVMLVYGRKLVVLPFRKDSSLDEIEVQDVKPMKKAPTQMIAKTPILASYVIELKESEERIDNVVDIQFLH
;
A
#
# COMPACT_ATOMS: atom_id res chain seq x y z
N LEU A 1 12.49 -0.68 -15.35
CA LEU A 1 11.02 -0.69 -15.13
C LEU A 1 10.34 -0.96 -16.47
N PHE A 2 9.44 -1.94 -16.54
CA PHE A 2 8.73 -2.29 -17.77
C PHE A 2 7.29 -1.77 -17.74
N GLY A 3 7.15 -0.46 -17.56
CA GLY A 3 5.88 0.23 -17.48
C GLY A 3 6.08 1.73 -17.24
N ASN A 4 5.14 2.55 -17.72
CA ASN A 4 5.16 3.98 -17.48
C ASN A 4 4.77 4.27 -16.03
N ILE A 5 5.61 5.06 -15.34
CA ILE A 5 5.32 5.52 -13.99
C ILE A 5 4.24 6.59 -14.08
N MET A 6 3.16 6.41 -13.33
CA MET A 6 2.00 7.30 -13.34
C MET A 6 2.00 8.25 -12.14
N SER A 7 2.49 7.78 -10.98
CA SER A 7 2.69 8.57 -9.76
C SER A 7 3.81 7.93 -8.94
N MET A 8 4.50 8.75 -8.14
CA MET A 8 5.59 8.29 -7.26
C MET A 8 5.57 9.06 -5.95
N GLN A 9 5.76 8.37 -4.83
CA GLN A 9 5.91 8.96 -3.49
C GLN A 9 6.98 8.20 -2.69
N SER A 10 7.52 8.82 -1.64
CA SER A 10 8.40 8.17 -0.66
C SER A 10 7.68 7.98 0.68
N VAL A 11 8.10 6.96 1.44
CA VAL A 11 7.66 6.73 2.82
C VAL A 11 8.82 6.16 3.64
N SER A 12 8.94 6.57 4.90
CA SER A 12 9.83 5.92 5.86
C SER A 12 9.06 4.80 6.57
N LEU A 13 9.46 3.55 6.34
CA LEU A 13 8.82 2.38 6.97
C LEU A 13 9.45 2.09 8.33
N ALA A 14 8.63 1.58 9.27
CA ALA A 14 9.06 1.12 10.58
C ALA A 14 10.25 0.14 10.49
N GLY A 15 11.26 0.37 11.33
CA GLY A 15 12.50 -0.41 11.36
C GLY A 15 13.41 -0.25 10.13
N SER A 16 13.06 0.60 9.16
CA SER A 16 13.85 0.79 7.94
C SER A 16 14.86 1.92 8.08
N GLN A 17 16.08 1.69 7.60
CA GLN A 17 17.16 2.69 7.57
C GLN A 17 17.10 3.60 6.33
N ARG A 18 16.14 3.35 5.43
CA ARG A 18 16.00 4.04 4.15
C ARG A 18 14.53 4.23 3.84
N ASP A 19 14.21 5.24 3.04
CA ASP A 19 12.87 5.38 2.52
C ASP A 19 12.57 4.29 1.48
N ALA A 20 11.31 3.88 1.43
CA ALA A 20 10.75 3.11 0.35
C ALA A 20 10.07 4.04 -0.64
N LEU A 21 10.11 3.69 -1.92
CA LEU A 21 9.39 4.35 -3.00
C LEU A 21 8.12 3.58 -3.32
N LEU A 22 6.99 4.29 -3.35
CA LEU A 22 5.73 3.82 -3.89
C LEU A 22 5.64 4.30 -5.34
N ILE A 23 5.54 3.38 -6.28
CA ILE A 23 5.53 3.65 -7.72
C ILE A 23 4.26 3.06 -8.32
N SER A 24 3.35 3.91 -8.81
CA SER A 24 2.18 3.43 -9.53
C SER A 24 2.44 3.33 -11.03
N PHE A 25 1.75 2.39 -11.67
CA PHE A 25 1.75 2.20 -13.11
C PHE A 25 0.32 2.22 -13.65
N GLN A 26 0.18 2.11 -14.96
CA GLN A 26 -1.13 1.96 -15.60
C GLN A 26 -1.92 0.78 -15.04
N ASP A 27 -3.25 0.89 -15.13
CA ASP A 27 -4.20 -0.11 -14.66
C ASP A 27 -4.12 -0.38 -13.15
N ALA A 28 -3.97 0.67 -12.33
CA ALA A 28 -4.05 0.53 -10.87
C ALA A 28 -3.03 -0.47 -10.26
N LYS A 29 -1.84 -0.54 -10.84
CA LYS A 29 -0.70 -1.31 -10.32
C LYS A 29 0.14 -0.44 -9.40
N LEU A 30 0.63 -1.01 -8.30
CA LEU A 30 1.51 -0.32 -7.35
C LEU A 30 2.67 -1.23 -6.93
N SER A 31 3.89 -0.69 -7.00
CA SER A 31 5.10 -1.35 -6.51
C SER A 31 5.68 -0.54 -5.36
N VAL A 32 6.06 -1.23 -4.27
CA VAL A 32 6.85 -0.64 -3.20
C VAL A 32 8.26 -1.19 -3.29
N VAL A 33 9.23 -0.32 -3.53
CA VAL A 33 10.63 -0.68 -3.73
C VAL A 33 11.53 0.08 -2.78
N GLN A 34 12.70 -0.47 -2.47
CA GLN A 34 13.73 0.20 -1.68
C GLN A 34 15.09 -0.05 -2.31
N PHE A 35 15.99 0.92 -2.19
CA PHE A 35 17.36 0.77 -2.69
C PHE A 35 18.19 -0.18 -1.81
N ASP A 36 18.79 -1.17 -2.45
CA ASP A 36 19.76 -2.10 -1.86
C ASP A 36 21.19 -1.60 -2.16
N PRO A 37 21.94 -1.12 -1.15
CA PRO A 37 23.28 -0.59 -1.34
C PRO A 37 24.34 -1.65 -1.63
N ASP A 38 24.10 -2.92 -1.26
CA ASP A 38 25.10 -3.99 -1.42
C ASP A 38 25.17 -4.42 -2.89
N ASN A 39 24.00 -4.50 -3.54
CA ASN A 39 23.84 -4.92 -4.93
C ASN A 39 23.64 -3.74 -5.90
N PHE A 40 23.54 -2.51 -5.38
CA PHE A 40 23.23 -1.30 -6.15
C PHE A 40 21.97 -1.43 -7.01
N GLU A 41 20.92 -2.04 -6.46
CA GLU A 41 19.67 -2.31 -7.16
C GLU A 41 18.43 -1.81 -6.41
N LEU A 42 17.28 -1.81 -7.07
CA LEU A 42 15.98 -1.59 -6.43
C LEU A 42 15.39 -2.94 -6.03
N LYS A 43 15.32 -3.19 -4.73
CA LYS A 43 14.67 -4.36 -4.16
C LYS A 43 13.17 -4.12 -4.02
N THR A 44 12.37 -5.00 -4.60
CA THR A 44 10.91 -4.98 -4.43
C THR A 44 10.53 -5.47 -3.04
N LEU A 45 9.82 -4.64 -2.29
CA LEU A 45 9.27 -4.97 -0.97
C LEU A 45 7.86 -5.58 -1.08
N SER A 46 7.02 -5.05 -1.97
CA SER A 46 5.68 -5.59 -2.24
C SER A 46 5.15 -5.13 -3.61
N LEU A 47 4.21 -5.90 -4.15
CA LEU A 47 3.50 -5.61 -5.40
C LEU A 47 2.00 -5.73 -5.15
N HIS A 48 1.22 -4.78 -5.68
CA HIS A 48 -0.22 -4.73 -5.52
C HIS A 48 -0.88 -4.48 -6.88
N TYR A 49 -1.88 -5.29 -7.19
CA TYR A 49 -2.59 -5.30 -8.48
C TYR A 49 -4.08 -5.10 -8.21
N PHE A 50 -4.64 -3.98 -8.66
CA PHE A 50 -6.06 -3.66 -8.47
C PHE A 50 -6.79 -3.62 -9.82
N GLU A 51 -6.47 -4.58 -10.69
CA GLU A 51 -6.90 -4.66 -12.09
C GLU A 51 -8.21 -5.42 -12.32
N GLU A 52 -8.77 -5.98 -11.25
CA GLU A 52 -9.95 -6.85 -11.32
C GLU A 52 -11.18 -6.08 -11.85
N GLU A 53 -12.01 -6.76 -12.64
CA GLU A 53 -13.21 -6.16 -13.25
C GLU A 53 -14.19 -5.60 -12.21
N ASP A 54 -14.27 -6.23 -11.03
CA ASP A 54 -15.07 -5.75 -9.91
C ASP A 54 -14.54 -4.40 -9.39
N ILE A 55 -13.22 -4.20 -9.41
CA ILE A 55 -12.60 -2.92 -9.04
C ILE A 55 -12.90 -1.87 -10.12
N LYS A 56 -12.84 -2.23 -11.41
CA LYS A 56 -13.23 -1.33 -12.52
C LYS A 56 -14.71 -0.97 -12.51
N GLY A 57 -15.57 -1.83 -12.00
CA GLY A 57 -17.02 -1.58 -11.91
C GLY A 57 -17.68 -1.39 -13.28
N GLY A 58 -17.23 -2.12 -14.30
CA GLY A 58 -17.75 -2.07 -15.67
C GLY A 58 -17.32 -0.85 -16.50
N TRP A 59 -16.42 0.00 -15.97
CA TRP A 59 -15.89 1.14 -16.69
C TRP A 59 -14.74 0.73 -17.62
N THR A 60 -14.88 1.03 -18.91
CA THR A 60 -13.91 0.68 -19.95
C THR A 60 -13.27 1.89 -20.63
N GLY A 61 -13.64 3.12 -20.23
CA GLY A 61 -13.22 4.37 -20.87
C GLY A 61 -12.46 5.32 -19.93
N HIS A 62 -11.41 5.96 -20.49
CA HIS A 62 -10.53 6.97 -19.89
C HIS A 62 -10.06 6.66 -18.45
N TYR A 63 -9.01 5.85 -18.35
CA TYR A 63 -8.32 5.57 -17.10
C TYR A 63 -7.76 6.85 -16.48
N HIS A 64 -8.33 7.30 -15.37
CA HIS A 64 -7.69 8.30 -14.52
C HIS A 64 -6.32 7.77 -14.10
N THR A 65 -5.30 8.63 -14.23
CA THR A 65 -3.93 8.32 -13.79
C THR A 65 -3.99 7.98 -12.29
N PRO A 66 -3.49 6.80 -11.86
CA PRO A 66 -3.53 6.44 -10.45
C PRO A 66 -2.66 7.39 -9.62
N ILE A 67 -3.29 8.09 -8.69
CA ILE A 67 -2.66 9.11 -7.85
C ILE A 67 -2.27 8.47 -6.52
N VAL A 68 -0.98 8.47 -6.20
CA VAL A 68 -0.48 7.97 -4.91
C VAL A 68 -0.26 9.15 -3.96
N ARG A 69 -0.71 9.00 -2.71
CA ARG A 69 -0.45 9.91 -1.60
C ARG A 69 -0.01 9.13 -0.37
N VAL A 70 0.86 9.72 0.43
CA VAL A 70 1.39 9.11 1.66
C VAL A 70 1.02 10.01 2.82
N ASP A 71 0.60 9.39 3.92
CA ASP A 71 0.30 10.08 5.18
C ASP A 71 1.59 10.70 5.75
N PRO A 72 1.63 12.01 6.11
CA PRO A 72 2.80 12.64 6.73
C PRO A 72 3.33 11.90 7.97
N ASP A 73 2.45 11.22 8.70
CA ASP A 73 2.80 10.41 9.87
C ASP A 73 3.29 9.00 9.53
N ASN A 74 3.45 8.67 8.23
CA ASN A 74 3.85 7.35 7.72
C ASN A 74 2.97 6.19 8.23
N ARG A 75 1.67 6.42 8.46
CA ARG A 75 0.73 5.39 8.93
C ARG A 75 0.15 4.56 7.79
N CYS A 76 -0.07 5.18 6.64
CA CYS A 76 -0.56 4.51 5.45
C CYS A 76 -0.22 5.32 4.19
N ALA A 77 -0.42 4.68 3.04
CA ALA A 77 -0.53 5.36 1.76
C ALA A 77 -1.89 5.07 1.14
N VAL A 78 -2.34 5.95 0.25
CA VAL A 78 -3.52 5.73 -0.56
C VAL A 78 -3.19 5.85 -2.04
N MET A 79 -3.90 5.06 -2.85
CA MET A 79 -3.90 5.18 -4.29
C MET A 79 -5.33 5.37 -4.78
N LEU A 80 -5.61 6.51 -5.43
CA LEU A 80 -6.87 6.70 -6.14
C LEU A 80 -6.84 5.88 -7.42
N VAL A 81 -7.77 4.93 -7.54
CA VAL A 81 -7.89 4.06 -8.71
C VAL A 81 -9.23 4.30 -9.40
N TYR A 82 -9.17 4.35 -10.72
CA TYR A 82 -10.34 4.56 -11.59
C TYR A 82 -11.22 5.77 -11.20
N GLY A 83 -10.62 6.78 -10.56
CA GLY A 83 -11.28 8.04 -10.17
C GLY A 83 -12.35 7.94 -9.07
N ARG A 84 -12.60 6.74 -8.53
CA ARG A 84 -13.76 6.47 -7.64
C ARG A 84 -13.49 5.56 -6.46
N LYS A 85 -12.36 4.86 -6.44
CA LYS A 85 -12.01 3.94 -5.36
C LYS A 85 -10.68 4.37 -4.76
N LEU A 86 -10.58 4.34 -3.43
CA LEU A 86 -9.33 4.54 -2.73
C LEU A 86 -8.81 3.19 -2.26
N VAL A 87 -7.66 2.79 -2.79
CA VAL A 87 -6.89 1.70 -2.21
C VAL A 87 -6.11 2.28 -1.03
N VAL A 88 -6.23 1.67 0.14
CA VAL A 88 -5.45 2.01 1.33
C VAL A 88 -4.40 0.94 1.57
N LEU A 89 -3.15 1.35 1.73
CA LEU A 89 -2.00 0.52 2.11
C LEU A 89 -1.54 0.91 3.51
N PRO A 90 -1.95 0.18 4.55
CA PRO A 90 -1.51 0.47 5.91
C PRO A 90 -0.06 0.00 6.13
N PHE A 91 0.69 0.78 6.90
CA PHE A 91 2.05 0.44 7.32
C PHE A 91 2.04 -0.02 8.77
N ARG A 92 2.91 -0.97 9.09
CA ARG A 92 3.15 -1.37 10.49
C ARG A 92 3.83 -0.20 11.22
N LYS A 93 3.40 0.07 12.44
CA LYS A 93 4.10 0.98 13.34
C LYS A 93 5.21 0.22 14.06
N ASP A 94 6.29 0.91 14.42
CA ASP A 94 7.27 0.42 15.41
C ASP A 94 6.65 0.49 16.81
N SER A 95 5.61 -0.30 17.06
CA SER A 95 5.21 -0.63 18.43
C SER A 95 5.98 -1.88 18.82
N SER A 96 6.96 -1.73 19.70
CA SER A 96 7.51 -2.81 20.52
C SER A 96 6.46 -3.45 21.47
N LEU A 97 5.16 -3.32 21.15
CA LEU A 97 3.99 -3.65 21.97
C LEU A 97 2.92 -4.46 21.20
N ASP A 98 3.07 -4.69 19.89
CA ASP A 98 2.18 -5.61 19.13
C ASP A 98 2.51 -7.10 19.42
N GLU A 99 3.09 -7.40 20.59
CA GLU A 99 3.30 -8.76 21.11
C GLU A 99 2.01 -9.39 21.65
N ILE A 100 0.88 -8.68 21.67
CA ILE A 100 -0.37 -9.18 22.24
C ILE A 100 -1.51 -9.12 21.21
N GLU A 101 -1.43 -9.95 20.17
CA GLU A 101 -2.63 -10.44 19.48
C GLU A 101 -2.79 -11.94 19.74
N VAL A 102 -3.53 -12.20 20.82
CA VAL A 102 -4.50 -13.29 21.04
C VAL A 102 -4.18 -14.63 20.35
N GLN A 103 -3.32 -15.44 20.98
CA GLN A 103 -3.33 -16.88 20.75
C GLN A 103 -4.42 -17.51 21.63
N ASP A 104 -5.57 -17.78 21.03
CA ASP A 104 -6.50 -18.76 21.57
C ASP A 104 -5.79 -20.11 21.78
N VAL A 105 -6.11 -20.69 22.92
CA VAL A 105 -5.40 -21.75 23.61
C VAL A 105 -5.36 -23.07 22.80
N LYS A 106 -4.16 -23.64 22.61
CA LYS A 106 -3.87 -25.09 22.67
C LYS A 106 -2.35 -25.36 22.69
N PRO A 107 -1.83 -26.20 23.62
CA PRO A 107 -0.39 -26.40 23.76
C PRO A 107 0.08 -27.59 22.90
N MET A 108 0.99 -27.39 21.95
CA MET A 108 1.87 -28.50 21.56
C MET A 108 3.18 -28.08 20.85
N LYS A 109 4.28 -28.45 21.51
CA LYS A 109 5.64 -28.76 21.03
C LYS A 109 6.38 -27.69 20.21
N LYS A 110 7.35 -27.06 20.88
CA LYS A 110 8.35 -26.12 20.36
C LYS A 110 9.16 -26.74 19.20
N ALA A 111 9.01 -26.19 18.00
CA ALA A 111 10.04 -26.19 16.96
C ALA A 111 10.76 -24.83 16.99
N PRO A 112 12.06 -24.74 16.61
CA PRO A 112 12.83 -23.51 16.73
C PRO A 112 12.18 -22.40 15.90
N THR A 113 11.75 -21.34 16.58
CA THR A 113 11.07 -20.19 16.00
C THR A 113 12.06 -19.45 15.11
N GLN A 114 12.06 -19.73 13.81
CA GLN A 114 12.60 -18.79 12.84
C GLN A 114 11.81 -17.49 13.05
N MET A 115 12.50 -16.41 13.40
CA MET A 115 11.92 -15.08 13.44
C MET A 115 11.45 -14.75 12.03
N ILE A 116 10.17 -14.98 11.75
CA ILE A 116 9.53 -14.52 10.53
C ILE A 116 9.53 -12.99 10.66
N ALA A 117 10.48 -12.34 9.98
CA ALA A 117 10.50 -10.90 9.86
C ALA A 117 9.13 -10.46 9.29
N LYS A 118 8.29 -9.84 10.13
CA LYS A 118 7.00 -9.32 9.69
C LYS A 118 7.27 -8.28 8.59
N THR A 119 6.52 -8.34 7.49
CA THR A 119 6.65 -7.35 6.41
C THR A 119 6.34 -5.94 6.94
N PRO A 120 6.91 -4.86 6.44
CA PRO A 120 6.56 -3.51 6.93
C PRO A 120 5.16 -3.06 6.50
N ILE A 121 4.57 -3.73 5.51
CA ILE A 121 3.29 -3.38 4.87
C ILE A 121 2.23 -4.41 5.27
N LEU A 122 1.04 -3.91 5.66
CA LEU A 122 -0.14 -4.71 6.01
C LEU A 122 -1.01 -5.00 4.79
N ALA A 123 -2.02 -5.86 4.95
CA ALA A 123 -3.00 -6.12 3.89
C ALA A 123 -3.72 -4.83 3.48
N SER A 124 -3.74 -4.54 2.19
CA SER A 124 -4.47 -3.41 1.62
C SER A 124 -5.96 -3.68 1.59
N TYR A 125 -6.76 -2.62 1.63
CA TYR A 125 -8.22 -2.69 1.44
C TYR A 125 -8.69 -1.53 0.56
N VAL A 126 -9.91 -1.65 0.03
CA VAL A 126 -10.49 -0.68 -0.90
C VAL A 126 -11.69 0.01 -0.24
N ILE A 127 -11.74 1.33 -0.37
CA ILE A 127 -12.88 2.16 0.02
C ILE A 127 -13.58 2.62 -1.25
N GLU A 128 -14.89 2.36 -1.35
CA GLU A 128 -15.72 2.86 -2.44
C GLU A 128 -16.24 4.27 -2.11
N LEU A 129 -15.72 5.28 -2.82
CA LEU A 129 -16.04 6.68 -2.53
C LEU A 129 -17.52 7.00 -2.77
N LYS A 130 -18.16 6.30 -3.71
CA LYS A 130 -19.58 6.49 -4.03
C LYS A 130 -20.51 6.02 -2.90
N GLU A 131 -20.07 5.05 -2.09
CA GLU A 131 -20.82 4.51 -0.95
C GLU A 131 -20.65 5.34 0.32
N SER A 132 -19.75 6.33 0.32
CA SER A 132 -19.65 7.31 1.40
C SER A 132 -20.93 8.13 1.56
N GLU A 133 -21.14 8.72 2.74
CA GLU A 133 -22.31 9.54 3.03
C GLU A 133 -22.47 10.70 2.03
N GLU A 134 -21.35 11.30 1.62
CA GLU A 134 -21.30 12.41 0.66
C GLU A 134 -21.39 11.96 -0.80
N ARG A 135 -21.32 10.65 -1.07
CA ARG A 135 -21.37 10.05 -2.42
C ARG A 135 -20.37 10.67 -3.38
N ILE A 136 -19.12 10.77 -2.93
CA ILE A 136 -18.03 11.42 -3.65
C ILE A 136 -17.86 10.80 -5.04
N ASP A 137 -17.75 11.67 -6.06
CA ASP A 137 -17.53 11.31 -7.45
C ASP A 137 -16.67 12.37 -8.16
N ASN A 138 -16.08 12.02 -9.30
CA ASN A 138 -15.24 12.91 -10.12
C ASN A 138 -14.11 13.58 -9.31
N VAL A 139 -13.33 12.76 -8.59
CA VAL A 139 -12.23 13.23 -7.76
C VAL A 139 -11.19 13.97 -8.62
N VAL A 140 -10.94 15.24 -8.29
CA VAL A 140 -9.96 16.09 -8.98
C VAL A 140 -8.55 15.87 -8.42
N ASP A 141 -8.44 15.85 -7.09
CA ASP A 141 -7.18 15.60 -6.37
C ASP A 141 -7.49 15.08 -4.96
N ILE A 142 -6.48 14.49 -4.34
CA ILE A 142 -6.50 14.01 -2.96
C ILE A 142 -5.18 14.37 -2.27
N GLN A 143 -5.23 14.69 -0.98
CA GLN A 143 -4.05 15.00 -0.20
C GLN A 143 -4.30 14.65 1.27
N PHE A 144 -3.27 14.10 1.93
CA PHE A 144 -3.29 13.98 3.38
C PHE A 144 -3.01 15.34 4.03
N LEU A 145 -3.70 15.60 5.13
CA LEU A 145 -3.48 16.78 5.96
C LEU A 145 -2.33 16.54 6.95
N HIS A 146 -1.75 17.63 7.43
CA HIS A 146 -0.72 17.64 8.48
C HIS A 146 -1.36 17.78 9.86
#